data_AF-A0A7X2V1F0-F1
#
_entry.id   AF-A0A7X2V1F0-F1
#
_cell.length_a   1.000
_cell.length_b   1.000
_cell.length_c   1.000
_cell.angle_alpha   90.00
_cell.angle_beta   90.00
_cell.angle_gamma   90.00
#
_symmetry.space_group_name_H-M   'P 1'
#
loop_
_entity.id
_entity.type
_entity.pdbx_description
1 polymer ?
#
loop_
_entity_poly.entity_id
_entity_poly.type
_entity_poly.pdbx_seq_one_letter_code
_entity_poly.pdbx_strand_id
1 'polypeptide(L)'
;SIALLGDAEHQQLLGFNATQADYPLDQTIHGLFEAQVARTPEALAVLHGGQRLSYRELNERANQLAHYLRGQGVQPDSRVAICVERSLD
;
A
#
# COMPACT_ATOMS: atom_id res chain seq x y z
N SER A 1 39.63 1.49 18.03
CA SER A 1 38.89 1.72 16.77
C SER A 1 39.12 3.16 16.38
N ILE A 2 39.68 3.44 15.20
CA ILE A 2 39.96 4.81 14.75
C ILE A 2 38.72 5.32 14.03
N ALA A 3 38.13 6.42 14.49
CA ALA A 3 37.02 7.07 13.80
C ALA A 3 37.54 7.65 12.48
N LEU A 4 36.99 7.17 11.35
CA LEU A 4 37.34 7.61 10.00
C LEU A 4 36.73 8.96 9.63
N LEU A 5 35.77 9.46 10.42
CA LEU A 5 35.07 10.72 10.21
C LEU A 5 35.33 11.68 11.37
N GLY A 6 35.43 12.97 11.05
CA GLY A 6 35.41 14.01 12.08
C GLY A 6 34.01 14.18 12.70
N ASP A 7 33.93 14.72 13.90
CA ASP A 7 32.67 14.88 14.64
C ASP A 7 31.61 15.69 13.88
N ALA A 8 32.04 16.72 13.15
CA ALA A 8 31.15 17.56 12.33
C ALA A 8 30.53 16.79 11.15
N GLU A 9 31.33 15.97 10.47
CA GLU A 9 30.86 15.12 9.36
C GLU A 9 29.90 14.04 9.87
N HIS A 10 30.21 13.47 11.04
CA HIS A 10 29.33 12.51 11.71
C HIS A 10 27.99 13.13 12.11
N GLN A 11 28.01 14.34 12.67
CA GLN A 11 26.80 15.07 13.03
C GLN A 11 25.96 15.46 11.80
N GLN A 12 26.60 15.82 10.68
CA GLN A 12 25.90 16.10 9.43
C GLN A 12 25.22 14.85 8.86
N LEU A 13 25.88 13.69 8.90
CA LEU A 13 25.28 12.42 8.48
C LEU A 13 24.10 12.00 9.36
N LEU A 14 24.18 12.20 10.67
CA LEU A 14 23.05 11.96 11.56
C LEU A 14 21.86 12.85 11.21
N GLY A 15 22.10 14.10 10.83
CA GLY A 15 21.06 15.00 10.32
C GLY A 15 20.41 14.50 9.03
N PHE A 16 21.18 13.98 8.08
CA PHE A 16 20.63 13.39 6.85
C PHE A 16 19.86 12.08 7.10
N ASN A 17 20.25 11.32 8.12
CA ASN A 17 19.62 10.04 8.47
C ASN A 17 18.45 10.18 9.47
N ALA A 18 18.06 11.41 9.83
CA ALA A 18 16.88 11.69 10.65
C ALA A 18 15.59 11.54 9.85
N THR A 19 15.35 10.34 9.30
CA THR A 19 14.19 10.00 8.46
C THR A 19 13.06 9.32 9.23
N GLN A 20 13.15 9.28 10.56
CA GLN A 20 12.06 8.80 11.41
C GLN A 20 10.81 9.65 11.17
N ALA A 21 9.76 8.98 10.72
CA ALA A 21 8.43 9.53 10.58
C ALA A 21 7.46 8.57 11.26
N ASP A 22 6.50 9.12 11.99
CA ASP A 22 5.44 8.31 12.59
C ASP A 22 4.61 7.69 11.47
N TYR A 23 4.63 6.35 11.42
CA TYR A 23 3.80 5.57 10.51
C TYR A 23 2.89 4.66 11.34
N PRO A 24 1.59 4.60 11.06
CA PRO A 24 0.66 3.74 11.79
C PRO A 24 0.93 2.26 11.44
N LEU A 25 1.86 1.65 12.17
CA LEU A 25 2.27 0.24 12.02
C LEU A 25 1.18 -0.74 12.47
N ASP A 26 0.15 -0.25 13.16
CA ASP A 26 -1.02 -0.99 13.60
C ASP A 26 -2.04 -1.22 12.46
N GLN A 27 -1.91 -0.51 11.33
CA GLN A 27 -2.82 -0.61 10.21
C GLN A 27 -2.20 -1.33 9.01
N THR A 28 -3.01 -2.15 8.35
CA THR A 28 -2.66 -2.76 7.08
C THR A 28 -2.88 -1.75 5.94
N ILE A 29 -2.17 -1.94 4.82
CA ILE A 29 -2.38 -1.13 3.61
C ILE A 29 -3.84 -1.19 3.13
N HIS A 30 -4.47 -2.37 3.18
CA HIS A 30 -5.88 -2.52 2.81
C HIS A 30 -6.82 -1.84 3.83
N GLY A 31 -6.48 -1.80 5.12
CA GLY A 31 -7.26 -1.07 6.13
C GLY A 31 -7.22 0.44 5.91
N LEU A 32 -6.05 1.00 5.58
CA LEU A 32 -5.93 2.42 5.19
C LEU A 32 -6.72 2.73 3.91
N PHE A 33 -6.73 1.79 2.96
CA PHE A 33 -7.53 1.89 1.73
C PHE A 33 -9.03 1.87 2.02
N GLU A 34 -9.52 0.94 2.83
CA GLU A 34 -10.93 0.87 3.24
C GLU A 34 -11.38 2.15 3.98
N ALA A 35 -10.51 2.71 4.82
CA ALA A 35 -10.76 4.01 5.46
C ALA A 35 -10.89 5.15 4.42
N GLN A 36 -10.09 5.14 3.36
CA GLN A 36 -10.22 6.09 2.26
C GLN A 36 -11.52 5.88 1.46
N VAL A 37 -11.91 4.62 1.21
CA VAL A 37 -13.18 4.28 0.54
C VAL A 37 -14.36 4.82 1.35
N ALA A 38 -14.35 4.66 2.68
CA ALA A 38 -15.40 5.19 3.54
C ALA A 38 -15.47 6.72 3.52
N ARG A 39 -14.33 7.41 3.39
CA ARG A 39 -14.26 8.88 3.33
C ARG A 39 -14.77 9.44 2.00
N THR A 40 -14.42 8.82 0.88
CA THR A 40 -14.73 9.33 -0.46
C THR A 40 -15.16 8.22 -1.42
N PRO A 41 -16.32 7.58 -1.19
CA PRO A 41 -16.71 6.36 -1.91
C PRO A 41 -16.89 6.58 -3.41
N GLU A 42 -17.48 7.71 -3.80
CA GLU A 42 -17.78 8.04 -5.21
C GLU A 42 -16.62 8.74 -5.93
N ALA A 43 -15.51 9.02 -5.24
CA ALA A 43 -14.35 9.62 -5.88
C ALA A 43 -13.69 8.64 -6.86
N LEU A 44 -13.18 9.15 -7.97
CA LEU A 44 -12.49 8.35 -8.98
C LEU A 44 -11.19 7.76 -8.40
N ALA A 45 -11.09 6.43 -8.37
CA ALA A 45 -9.91 5.70 -7.91
C ALA A 45 -9.01 5.30 -9.08
N VAL A 46 -9.58 4.81 -10.19
CA VAL A 46 -8.81 4.33 -11.36
C VAL A 46 -9.45 4.81 -12.65
N LEU A 47 -8.61 5.22 -13.60
CA LEU A 47 -8.97 5.56 -14.98
C LEU A 47 -8.06 4.81 -15.94
N HIS A 48 -8.64 4.02 -16.86
CA HIS A 48 -7.89 3.31 -17.89
C HIS A 48 -8.71 3.24 -19.18
N GLY A 49 -8.14 3.68 -20.31
CA GLY A 49 -8.79 3.57 -21.62
C GLY A 49 -10.20 4.19 -21.73
N GLY A 50 -10.55 5.14 -20.86
CA GLY A 50 -11.89 5.74 -20.76
C GLY A 50 -12.82 5.09 -19.74
N GLN A 51 -12.48 3.91 -19.24
CA GLN A 51 -13.19 3.26 -18.15
C GLN A 51 -12.78 3.87 -16.81
N ARG A 52 -13.75 4.02 -15.91
CA ARG A 52 -13.61 4.69 -14.61
C ARG A 52 -14.12 3.76 -13.52
N LEU A 53 -13.39 3.70 -12.40
CA LEU A 53 -13.84 3.05 -11.18
C LEU A 53 -13.73 4.03 -10.03
N SER A 54 -14.83 4.15 -9.29
CA SER A 54 -14.85 4.80 -7.98
C SER A 54 -14.13 3.97 -6.92
N TYR A 55 -13.79 4.58 -5.80
CA TYR A 55 -13.24 3.85 -4.64
C TYR A 55 -14.17 2.73 -4.16
N ARG A 56 -15.48 2.98 -4.12
CA ARG A 56 -16.48 1.98 -3.75
C ARG A 56 -16.46 0.78 -4.70
N GLU A 57 -16.55 1.01 -6.01
CA GLU A 57 -16.57 -0.07 -7.00
C GLU A 57 -15.28 -0.88 -7.01
N LEU A 58 -14.12 -0.21 -6.87
CA LEU A 58 -12.84 -0.88 -6.79
C LEU A 58 -12.78 -1.78 -5.54
N ASN A 59 -13.21 -1.26 -4.39
CA ASN A 59 -13.22 -2.01 -3.13
C ASN A 59 -14.15 -3.22 -3.18
N GLU A 60 -15.35 -3.08 -3.76
CA GLU A 60 -16.30 -4.18 -3.93
C GLU A 60 -15.70 -5.32 -4.77
N ARG A 61 -15.07 -4.98 -5.92
CA ARG A 61 -14.40 -5.97 -6.78
C ARG A 61 -13.22 -6.65 -6.08
N ALA A 62 -12.38 -5.87 -5.41
CA ALA A 62 -11.24 -6.40 -4.66
C ALA A 62 -11.69 -7.35 -3.54
N ASN A 63 -12.77 -7.02 -2.83
CA ASN A 63 -13.32 -7.88 -1.77
C ASN A 63 -13.93 -9.18 -2.31
N GLN A 64 -14.61 -9.13 -3.46
CA GLN A 64 -15.11 -10.34 -4.12
C GLN A 64 -13.96 -11.28 -4.48
N LEU A 65 -12.87 -10.76 -5.06
CA LEU A 65 -11.69 -11.54 -5.37
C LEU A 65 -11.02 -12.08 -4.10
N ALA A 66 -10.91 -11.27 -3.05
CA ALA A 66 -10.34 -11.69 -1.76
C ALA A 66 -11.13 -12.84 -1.14
N HIS A 67 -12.47 -12.78 -1.17
CA HIS A 67 -13.32 -13.87 -0.70
C HIS A 67 -13.12 -15.15 -1.50
N TYR A 68 -13.03 -15.05 -2.82
CA TYR A 68 -12.74 -16.19 -3.69
C TYR A 68 -11.37 -16.82 -3.35
N LEU A 69 -10.32 -16.01 -3.25
CA LEU A 69 -8.97 -16.49 -2.91
C LEU A 69 -8.92 -17.16 -1.53
N ARG A 70 -9.64 -16.62 -0.54
CA ARG A 70 -9.79 -17.26 0.78
C ARG A 70 -10.50 -18.61 0.68
N GLY A 71 -11.53 -18.71 -0.16
CA GLY A 71 -12.20 -19.98 -0.47
C GLY A 71 -11.27 -21.02 -1.10
N GLN A 72 -10.28 -20.56 -1.88
CA GLN A 72 -9.23 -21.41 -2.48
C GLN A 72 -8.10 -21.77 -1.49
N GLY A 73 -8.19 -21.36 -0.22
CA GLY A 73 -7.23 -21.71 0.83
C GLY A 73 -6.13 -20.69 1.08
N VAL A 74 -6.20 -19.49 0.49
CA VAL A 74 -5.24 -18.40 0.79
C VAL A 74 -5.42 -17.93 2.24
N GLN A 75 -4.31 -17.85 2.97
CA GLN A 75 -4.21 -17.42 4.38
C GLN A 75 -3.20 -16.28 4.52
N PRO A 76 -3.10 -15.62 5.70
CA PRO A 76 -1.95 -14.78 6.01
C PRO A 76 -0.64 -15.50 5.68
N ASP A 77 0.35 -14.73 5.21
CA ASP A 77 1.67 -15.21 4.74
C ASP A 77 1.65 -16.12 3.49
N SER A 78 0.48 -16.40 2.90
CA SER A 78 0.38 -17.09 1.62
C SER A 78 0.83 -16.20 0.46
N ARG A 79 1.44 -16.80 -0.56
CA ARG A 79 1.91 -16.08 -1.75
C ARG A 79 0.95 -16.32 -2.92
N VAL A 80 0.43 -15.24 -3.50
CA VAL A 80 -0.43 -15.27 -4.70
C VAL A 80 0.32 -14.58 -5.85
N ALA A 81 0.57 -15.30 -6.94
CA ALA A 81 1.17 -14.71 -8.13
C ALA A 81 0.12 -13.96 -8.96
N ILE A 82 0.48 -12.77 -9.45
CA ILE A 82 -0.36 -11.95 -10.33
C ILE A 82 0.31 -11.92 -11.71
N CYS A 83 -0.39 -12.40 -12.74
CA CYS A 83 0.06 -12.39 -14.13
C CYS A 83 -1.07 -11.86 -15.00
N VAL A 84 -1.15 -10.53 -15.08
CA VAL A 84 -2.17 -9.81 -15.86
C VAL A 84 -1.50 -8.68 -16.64
N GLU A 85 -2.07 -8.33 -17.78
CA GLU A 85 -1.69 -7.09 -18.48
C GLU A 85 -2.27 -5.88 -17.74
N ARG A 86 -1.83 -4.66 -18.10
CA ARG A 86 -2.36 -3.45 -17.49
C ARG A 86 -3.81 -3.24 -17.95
N SER A 87 -4.76 -3.54 -17.08
CA SER A 87 -6.19 -3.34 -17.28
C SER A 87 -6.86 -2.89 -15.96
N LEU A 88 -8.19 -2.88 -15.93
CA LEU A 88 -8.99 -2.66 -14.70
C LEU A 88 -9.37 -3.97 -14.00
N ASP A 89 -8.78 -5.09 -14.42
CA ASP A 89 -9.11 -6.45 -13.98
C ASP A 89 -8.01 -7.06 -13.09
#